data_AF-A0A8J4X725-F1
#
_entry.id   AF-A0A8J4X725-F1
#
_cell.length_a   1.000
_cell.length_b   1.000
_cell.length_c   1.000
_cell.angle_alpha   90.00
_cell.angle_beta   90.00
_cell.angle_gamma   90.00
#
_symmetry.space_group_name_H-M   'P 1'
#
loop_
_entity.id
_entity.type
_entity.pdbx_description
1 polymer ?
#
loop_
_entity_poly.entity_id
_entity_poly.type
_entity_poly.pdbx_seq_one_letter_code
_entity_poly.pdbx_strand_id
1 'polypeptide(L)'
;MSSSSFVNMATLGDFDALNATVPATKVEITVSCRNLLDRDTFSKSDPICVLYTQGIGTKEWREFGRTEVIDNTLNPDFVRKFILDYFFEERQNLRFDLYDVDSKSTNLSKHDFLGQACCTLGEIVGSLGSRLEKPLGGIPGKKCGTVIVKVEELNNCRESVMMQFCGNKLDKKDFFGKSDPFLVFYRSNEDGTFTICHKTEVVKNTLNPVWQAFKIPVRALCNGDYD
;
A
#
# COMPACT_ATOMS: atom_id res chain seq x y z
N MET A 1 -14.77 70.58 -27.14
CA MET A 1 -13.47 70.44 -26.46
C MET A 1 -13.72 70.09 -25.01
N SER A 2 -13.20 68.93 -24.56
CA SER A 2 -12.91 68.57 -23.16
C SER A 2 -14.08 68.57 -22.16
N SER A 3 -14.32 67.59 -21.30
CA SER A 3 -13.64 66.34 -20.97
C SER A 3 -14.61 65.54 -20.08
N SER A 4 -14.58 64.23 -20.28
CA SER A 4 -15.49 63.22 -19.77
C SER A 4 -15.44 63.03 -18.25
N SER A 5 -16.61 62.68 -17.72
CA SER A 5 -16.89 62.17 -16.37
C SER A 5 -16.10 60.89 -16.05
N PHE A 6 -15.38 60.89 -14.93
CA PHE A 6 -14.90 59.65 -14.30
C PHE A 6 -16.04 59.03 -13.49
N VAL A 7 -16.62 57.95 -14.02
CA VAL A 7 -17.39 57.00 -13.22
C VAL A 7 -16.51 55.77 -13.05
N ASN A 8 -16.11 55.50 -11.81
CA ASN A 8 -15.46 54.26 -11.39
C ASN A 8 -16.40 53.08 -11.70
N MET A 9 -16.15 52.39 -12.80
CA MET A 9 -16.72 51.08 -13.05
C MET A 9 -15.66 50.08 -12.59
N ALA A 10 -15.87 49.48 -11.42
CA ALA A 10 -15.11 48.30 -11.02
C ALA A 10 -15.32 47.25 -12.13
N THR A 11 -14.26 46.97 -12.86
CA THR A 11 -14.19 45.87 -13.81
C THR A 11 -14.59 44.60 -13.08
N LEU A 12 -15.65 43.95 -13.57
CA LEU A 12 -15.95 42.55 -13.27
C LEU A 12 -14.65 41.77 -13.50
N GLY A 13 -13.99 41.38 -12.41
CA GLY A 13 -12.89 40.44 -12.47
C GLY A 13 -13.44 39.16 -13.09
N ASP A 14 -12.80 38.71 -14.15
CA ASP A 14 -13.03 37.40 -14.74
C ASP A 14 -13.02 36.35 -13.63
N PHE A 15 -14.19 35.82 -13.33
CA PHE A 15 -14.33 34.62 -12.52
C PHE A 15 -13.82 33.46 -13.36
N ASP A 16 -12.54 33.11 -13.19
CA ASP A 16 -11.97 31.88 -13.71
C ASP A 16 -12.54 30.69 -12.93
N ALA A 17 -13.77 30.29 -13.29
CA ALA A 17 -14.49 29.16 -12.73
C ALA A 17 -13.87 27.78 -13.10
N LEU A 18 -12.68 27.76 -13.71
CA LEU A 18 -12.02 26.55 -14.21
C LEU A 18 -10.89 26.02 -13.33
N ASN A 19 -10.52 26.71 -12.25
CA ASN A 19 -9.61 26.20 -11.23
C ASN A 19 -10.31 26.06 -9.87
N ALA A 20 -11.54 25.55 -9.86
CA ALA A 20 -12.03 24.89 -8.66
C ALA A 20 -11.11 23.67 -8.45
N THR A 21 -10.13 23.79 -7.55
CA THR A 21 -9.40 22.64 -7.04
C THR A 21 -10.44 21.68 -6.50
N VAL A 22 -10.72 20.61 -7.25
CA VAL A 22 -11.61 19.55 -6.80
C VAL A 22 -11.07 19.09 -5.45
N PRO A 23 -11.86 19.13 -4.37
CA PRO A 23 -11.39 18.74 -3.06
C PRO A 23 -10.87 17.31 -3.14
N ALA A 24 -9.57 17.15 -2.89
CA ALA A 24 -8.90 15.87 -2.90
C ALA A 24 -8.21 15.65 -1.56
N THR A 25 -8.43 14.50 -0.95
CA THR A 25 -7.67 14.07 0.23
C THR A 25 -6.63 13.05 -0.21
N LYS A 26 -5.45 13.06 0.43
CA LYS A 26 -4.47 12.00 0.18
C LYS A 26 -4.83 10.80 1.01
N VAL A 27 -4.83 9.62 0.41
CA VAL A 27 -5.11 8.37 1.10
C VAL A 27 -3.98 7.38 0.93
N GLU A 28 -3.75 6.57 1.95
CA GLU A 28 -2.78 5.48 1.96
C GLU A 28 -3.50 4.13 1.87
N ILE A 29 -3.12 3.34 0.87
CA ILE A 29 -3.67 2.00 0.62
C ILE A 29 -2.68 0.97 1.14
N THR A 30 -3.13 0.18 2.11
CA THR A 30 -2.48 -1.05 2.56
C THR A 30 -3.08 -2.24 1.83
N VAL A 31 -2.23 -3.16 1.37
CA VAL A 31 -2.64 -4.41 0.73
C VAL A 31 -2.12 -5.59 1.54
N SER A 32 -2.95 -6.61 1.71
CA SER A 32 -2.53 -7.94 2.12
C SER A 32 -3.33 -9.01 1.37
N CYS A 33 -2.87 -10.25 1.40
CA CYS A 33 -3.58 -11.36 0.78
C CYS A 33 -3.65 -12.56 1.70
N ARG A 34 -4.66 -13.41 1.49
CA ARG A 34 -4.85 -14.66 2.23
C ARG A 34 -5.13 -15.80 1.27
N ASN A 35 -4.52 -16.95 1.56
CA ASN A 35 -4.69 -18.19 0.82
C ASN A 35 -4.44 -18.03 -0.69
N LEU A 36 -3.36 -17.33 -1.06
CA LEU A 36 -2.96 -17.22 -2.46
C LEU A 36 -2.79 -18.60 -3.11
N LEU A 37 -3.01 -18.64 -4.43
CA LEU A 37 -2.81 -19.85 -5.22
C LEU A 37 -1.35 -20.30 -5.09
N ASP A 38 -1.14 -21.53 -4.63
CA ASP A 38 0.19 -22.14 -4.60
C ASP A 38 0.53 -22.66 -6.00
N ARG A 39 1.55 -22.08 -6.63
CA ARG A 39 2.03 -22.49 -7.97
C ARG A 39 3.21 -23.43 -7.90
N ASP A 40 3.89 -23.47 -6.76
CA ASP A 40 5.11 -24.25 -6.57
C ASP A 40 4.81 -25.65 -6.01
N THR A 41 5.62 -26.61 -6.44
CA THR A 41 5.50 -28.02 -6.00
C THR A 41 6.36 -28.34 -4.78
N PHE A 42 7.37 -27.51 -4.49
CA PHE A 42 8.35 -27.73 -3.42
C PHE A 42 8.61 -26.50 -2.54
N SER A 43 7.97 -25.37 -2.83
CA SER A 43 8.00 -24.10 -2.09
C SER A 43 6.59 -23.49 -2.09
N LYS A 44 6.38 -22.39 -1.35
CA LYS A 44 5.23 -21.51 -1.56
C LYS A 44 5.68 -20.35 -2.45
N SER A 45 4.70 -19.63 -2.98
CA SER A 45 4.91 -18.41 -3.75
C SER A 45 5.69 -17.30 -3.03
N ASP A 46 6.37 -16.49 -3.83
CA ASP A 46 7.05 -15.22 -3.51
C ASP A 46 6.20 -14.03 -4.03
N PRO A 47 5.05 -13.71 -3.39
CA PRO A 47 4.09 -12.77 -3.92
C PRO A 47 4.59 -11.32 -4.00
N ILE A 48 4.18 -10.64 -5.09
CA ILE A 48 4.19 -9.19 -5.26
C ILE A 48 2.81 -8.70 -5.69
N CYS A 49 2.39 -7.51 -5.23
CA CYS A 49 1.19 -6.85 -5.68
C CYS A 49 1.51 -5.66 -6.58
N VAL A 50 0.85 -5.59 -7.74
CA VAL A 50 0.92 -4.49 -8.69
C VAL A 50 -0.42 -3.76 -8.71
N LEU A 51 -0.41 -2.48 -8.40
CA LEU A 51 -1.60 -1.63 -8.48
C LEU A 51 -1.64 -0.95 -9.86
N TYR A 52 -2.79 -1.04 -10.50
CA TYR A 52 -3.13 -0.29 -11.71
C TYR A 52 -4.27 0.69 -11.44
N THR A 53 -4.22 1.83 -12.10
CA THR A 53 -5.25 2.87 -12.08
C THR A 53 -5.73 3.17 -13.50
N GLN A 54 -6.94 3.68 -13.65
CA GLN A 54 -7.42 4.25 -14.91
C GLN A 54 -7.45 5.77 -14.82
N GLY A 55 -6.97 6.45 -15.87
CA GLY A 55 -7.10 7.91 -15.96
C GLY A 55 -8.55 8.32 -16.16
N ILE A 56 -8.91 9.52 -15.70
CA ILE A 56 -10.27 10.08 -15.80
C ILE A 56 -10.73 10.02 -17.26
N GLY A 57 -11.91 9.44 -17.50
CA GLY A 57 -12.50 9.30 -18.83
C GLY A 57 -11.84 8.26 -19.75
N THR A 58 -10.79 7.57 -19.29
CA THR A 58 -10.08 6.54 -20.07
C THR A 58 -10.42 5.13 -19.57
N LYS A 59 -10.36 4.14 -20.46
CA LYS A 59 -10.44 2.71 -20.10
C LYS A 59 -9.06 2.05 -19.98
N GLU A 60 -7.99 2.80 -20.21
CA GLU A 60 -6.64 2.28 -20.20
C GLU A 60 -6.12 2.12 -18.77
N TRP A 61 -5.59 0.94 -18.47
CA TRP A 61 -4.93 0.65 -17.20
C TRP A 61 -3.47 1.09 -17.28
N ARG A 62 -3.02 1.83 -16.26
CA ARG A 62 -1.62 2.23 -16.10
C ARG A 62 -1.11 1.71 -14.77
N GLU A 63 0.09 1.13 -14.80
CA GLU A 63 0.76 0.70 -13.57
C GLU A 63 1.01 1.93 -12.70
N PHE A 64 0.45 1.92 -11.49
CA PHE A 64 0.66 2.94 -10.49
C PHE A 64 1.93 2.64 -9.66
N GLY A 65 2.12 1.38 -9.30
CA GLY A 65 3.31 0.93 -8.61
C GLY A 65 3.22 -0.52 -8.15
N ARG A 66 4.27 -0.98 -7.49
CA ARG A 66 4.40 -2.36 -6.97
C ARG A 66 4.80 -2.36 -5.50
N THR A 67 4.38 -3.37 -4.76
CA THR A 67 4.89 -3.65 -3.41
C THR A 67 6.29 -4.25 -3.46
N GLU A 68 6.87 -4.52 -2.29
CA GLU A 68 7.96 -5.49 -2.18
C GLU A 68 7.48 -6.92 -2.49
N VAL A 69 8.45 -7.80 -2.73
CA VAL A 69 8.26 -9.26 -2.80
C VAL A 69 8.35 -9.82 -1.38
N ILE A 70 7.47 -10.76 -1.02
CA ILE A 70 7.54 -11.45 0.26
C ILE A 70 7.82 -12.92 0.04
N ASP A 71 8.99 -13.38 0.44
CA ASP A 71 9.44 -14.75 0.19
C ASP A 71 8.56 -15.81 0.88
N ASN A 72 8.22 -16.86 0.15
CA ASN A 72 7.69 -18.14 0.60
C ASN A 72 6.44 -18.01 1.50
N THR A 73 5.42 -17.31 1.02
CA THR A 73 4.15 -17.12 1.74
C THR A 73 2.93 -17.09 0.83
N LEU A 74 1.84 -17.72 1.29
CA LEU A 74 0.51 -17.60 0.67
C LEU A 74 -0.37 -16.55 1.37
N ASN A 75 0.16 -15.90 2.41
CA ASN A 75 -0.56 -14.93 3.24
C ASN A 75 0.28 -13.65 3.44
N PRO A 76 0.66 -12.94 2.36
CA PRO A 76 1.50 -11.75 2.47
C PRO A 76 0.77 -10.60 3.17
N ASP A 77 1.48 -9.88 4.02
CA ASP A 77 1.11 -8.55 4.52
C ASP A 77 2.17 -7.57 4.02
N PHE A 78 1.82 -6.74 3.04
CA PHE A 78 2.77 -5.83 2.40
C PHE A 78 2.99 -4.57 3.25
N VAL A 79 4.26 -4.26 3.47
CA VAL A 79 4.74 -3.05 4.15
C VAL A 79 4.59 -1.84 3.24
N ARG A 80 4.98 -1.95 1.96
CA ARG A 80 4.88 -0.83 1.02
C ARG A 80 3.43 -0.47 0.76
N LYS A 81 3.12 0.82 0.92
CA LYS A 81 1.79 1.40 0.74
C LYS A 81 1.69 2.15 -0.58
N PHE A 82 0.49 2.27 -1.12
CA PHE A 82 0.20 3.14 -2.27
C PHE A 82 -0.43 4.44 -1.77
N ILE A 83 0.04 5.59 -2.24
CA ILE A 83 -0.50 6.90 -1.84
C ILE A 83 -1.18 7.54 -3.04
N LEU A 84 -2.48 7.78 -2.94
CA LEU A 84 -3.31 8.30 -4.03
C LEU A 84 -4.05 9.57 -3.57
N ASP A 85 -4.40 10.42 -4.53
CA ASP A 85 -5.40 11.46 -4.32
C ASP A 85 -6.79 10.83 -4.45
N TYR A 86 -7.66 11.06 -3.47
CA TYR A 86 -9.05 10.61 -3.45
C TYR A 86 -9.97 11.77 -3.79
N PHE A 87 -10.74 11.62 -4.87
CA PHE A 87 -11.72 12.59 -5.34
C PHE A 87 -13.12 11.98 -5.14
N PHE A 88 -13.87 12.49 -4.16
CA PHE A 88 -15.14 11.88 -3.75
C PHE A 88 -16.22 11.86 -4.85
N GLU A 89 -16.19 12.83 -5.77
CA GLU A 89 -17.12 12.93 -6.90
C GLU A 89 -16.72 12.04 -8.08
N GLU A 90 -15.53 11.46 -8.05
CA GLU A 90 -14.99 10.70 -9.17
C GLU A 90 -14.98 9.20 -8.92
N ARG A 91 -15.32 8.46 -9.99
CA ARG A 91 -15.17 7.01 -9.99
C ARG A 91 -13.73 6.63 -10.33
N GLN A 92 -12.92 6.44 -9.29
CA GLN A 92 -11.52 6.03 -9.42
C GLN A 92 -11.41 4.50 -9.41
N ASN A 93 -11.22 3.88 -10.59
CA ASN A 93 -11.09 2.43 -10.71
C ASN A 93 -9.66 1.97 -10.36
N LEU A 94 -9.58 0.94 -9.52
CA LEU A 94 -8.35 0.29 -9.08
C LEU A 94 -8.34 -1.17 -9.52
N ARG A 95 -7.16 -1.69 -9.84
CA ARG A 95 -6.95 -3.10 -10.14
C ARG A 95 -5.66 -3.59 -9.51
N PHE A 96 -5.78 -4.65 -8.73
CA PHE A 96 -4.67 -5.28 -8.02
C PHE A 96 -4.35 -6.60 -8.71
N ASP A 97 -3.14 -6.71 -9.25
CA ASP A 97 -2.64 -7.92 -9.89
C ASP A 97 -1.57 -8.54 -8.99
N LEU A 98 -1.68 -9.84 -8.70
CA LEU A 98 -0.75 -10.58 -7.87
C LEU A 98 0.08 -11.52 -8.75
N TYR A 99 1.38 -11.56 -8.49
CA TYR A 99 2.33 -12.41 -9.20
C TYR A 99 3.26 -13.13 -8.23
N ASP A 100 3.72 -14.30 -8.63
CA ASP A 100 4.76 -15.09 -8.01
C ASP A 100 6.10 -14.75 -8.67
N VAL A 101 7.10 -14.32 -7.91
CA VAL A 101 8.34 -13.78 -8.47
C VAL A 101 9.40 -14.87 -8.65
N ASP A 102 9.39 -15.52 -9.82
CA ASP A 102 10.32 -16.63 -10.13
C ASP A 102 11.76 -16.20 -10.49
N SER A 103 12.00 -14.90 -10.69
CA SER A 103 13.30 -14.41 -11.17
C SER A 103 13.59 -12.97 -10.76
N LYS A 104 14.83 -12.53 -10.95
CA LYS A 104 15.24 -11.13 -10.70
C LYS A 104 14.78 -10.14 -11.77
N SER A 105 14.02 -10.59 -12.78
CA SER A 105 13.52 -9.74 -13.85
C SER A 105 12.46 -8.77 -13.31
N THR A 106 12.38 -7.56 -13.86
CA THR A 106 11.26 -6.63 -13.56
C THR A 106 10.08 -6.82 -14.52
N ASN A 107 10.26 -7.60 -15.59
CA ASN A 107 9.20 -7.89 -16.54
C ASN A 107 8.19 -8.91 -15.98
N LEU A 108 6.94 -8.46 -15.77
CA LEU A 108 5.83 -9.25 -15.25
C LEU A 108 5.48 -10.48 -16.11
N SER A 109 5.83 -10.49 -17.39
CA SER A 109 5.59 -11.64 -18.26
C SER A 109 6.48 -12.84 -17.93
N LYS A 110 7.46 -12.69 -17.03
CA LYS A 110 8.37 -13.75 -16.57
C LYS A 110 8.02 -14.25 -15.15
N HIS A 111 6.85 -13.88 -14.65
CA HIS A 111 6.38 -14.19 -13.30
C HIS A 111 5.02 -14.86 -13.41
N ASP A 112 4.77 -15.83 -12.56
CA ASP A 112 3.51 -16.56 -12.58
C ASP A 112 2.36 -15.72 -12.02
N PHE A 113 1.29 -15.60 -12.79
CA PHE A 113 0.11 -14.86 -12.35
C PHE A 113 -0.66 -15.65 -11.28
N LEU A 114 -0.91 -15.00 -10.15
CA LEU A 114 -1.61 -15.56 -8.99
C LEU A 114 -3.09 -15.17 -8.93
N GLY A 115 -3.45 -14.01 -9.48
CA GLY A 115 -4.84 -13.56 -9.58
C GLY A 115 -4.98 -12.04 -9.60
N GLN A 116 -6.20 -11.58 -9.83
CA GLN A 116 -6.54 -10.15 -9.91
C GLN A 116 -7.86 -9.83 -9.19
N ALA A 117 -7.95 -8.62 -8.65
CA ALA A 117 -9.21 -8.03 -8.22
C ALA A 117 -9.34 -6.59 -8.72
N CYS A 118 -10.55 -6.21 -9.14
CA CYS A 118 -10.91 -4.84 -9.50
C CYS A 118 -11.91 -4.28 -8.48
N CYS A 119 -11.74 -3.02 -8.09
CA CYS A 119 -12.69 -2.28 -7.26
C CYS A 119 -12.60 -0.79 -7.58
N THR A 120 -13.41 0.03 -6.92
CA THR A 120 -13.20 1.49 -6.93
C THR A 120 -12.60 1.95 -5.62
N LEU A 121 -11.87 3.07 -5.61
CA LEU A 121 -11.38 3.66 -4.37
C LEU A 121 -12.54 3.98 -3.41
N GLY A 122 -13.65 4.50 -3.93
CA GLY A 122 -14.88 4.73 -3.16
C GLY A 122 -15.51 3.47 -2.57
N GLU A 123 -15.43 2.31 -3.25
CA GLU A 123 -15.88 1.02 -2.71
C GLU A 123 -15.08 0.62 -1.46
N ILE A 124 -13.78 0.87 -1.44
CA ILE A 124 -12.94 0.56 -0.28
C ILE A 124 -13.23 1.55 0.86
N VAL A 125 -13.24 2.86 0.56
CA VAL A 125 -13.50 3.92 1.54
C VAL A 125 -14.87 3.71 2.21
N GLY A 126 -15.89 3.37 1.44
CA GLY A 126 -17.25 3.14 1.93
C GLY A 126 -17.48 1.77 2.58
N SER A 127 -16.49 0.89 2.59
CA SER A 127 -16.58 -0.39 3.31
C SER A 127 -16.38 -0.18 4.81
N LEU A 128 -16.90 -1.10 5.64
CA LEU A 128 -16.74 -1.04 7.09
C LEU A 128 -15.24 -0.99 7.45
N GLY A 129 -14.85 0.00 8.26
CA GLY A 129 -13.44 0.21 8.65
C GLY A 129 -12.52 0.60 7.49
N SER A 130 -13.09 1.13 6.39
CA SER A 130 -12.40 1.42 5.13
C SER A 130 -11.56 0.24 4.63
N ARG A 131 -12.10 -0.97 4.83
CA ARG A 131 -11.44 -2.25 4.60
C ARG A 131 -12.31 -3.14 3.72
N LEU A 132 -11.82 -3.45 2.53
CA LEU A 132 -12.48 -4.30 1.55
C LEU A 132 -11.76 -5.64 1.43
N GLU A 133 -12.48 -6.74 1.58
CA GLU A 133 -12.00 -8.07 1.20
C GLU A 133 -12.63 -8.49 -0.14
N LYS A 134 -11.82 -8.97 -1.08
CA LYS A 134 -12.30 -9.39 -2.40
C LYS A 134 -11.61 -10.67 -2.86
N PRO A 135 -12.35 -11.68 -3.35
CA PRO A 135 -11.72 -12.85 -3.94
C PRO A 135 -10.92 -12.46 -5.18
N LEU A 136 -9.75 -13.07 -5.32
CA LEU A 136 -8.94 -12.95 -6.53
C LEU A 136 -9.53 -13.85 -7.63
N GLY A 137 -9.55 -13.33 -8.85
CA GLY A 137 -9.98 -14.04 -10.05
C GLY A 137 -8.93 -13.96 -11.16
N GLY A 138 -9.35 -14.22 -12.40
CA GLY A 138 -8.49 -14.13 -13.59
C GLY A 138 -7.87 -15.45 -14.04
N ILE A 139 -8.00 -16.52 -13.26
CA ILE A 139 -7.55 -17.87 -13.65
C ILE A 139 -8.77 -18.82 -13.64
N PRO A 140 -9.24 -19.27 -14.82
CA PRO A 140 -10.42 -20.13 -14.91
C PRO A 140 -10.29 -21.41 -14.09
N GLY A 141 -11.31 -21.71 -13.29
CA GLY A 141 -11.39 -22.96 -12.50
C GLY A 141 -10.43 -23.04 -11.31
N LYS A 142 -9.74 -21.96 -10.94
CA LYS A 142 -8.83 -21.92 -9.79
C LYS A 142 -9.31 -20.96 -8.70
N LYS A 143 -9.14 -21.35 -7.44
CA LYS A 143 -9.28 -20.45 -6.29
C LYS A 143 -7.96 -19.71 -6.12
N CYS A 144 -7.97 -18.40 -6.34
CA CYS A 144 -6.76 -17.58 -6.40
C CYS A 144 -6.39 -16.92 -5.05
N GLY A 145 -7.20 -17.16 -4.02
CA GLY A 145 -7.12 -16.50 -2.72
C GLY A 145 -7.96 -15.24 -2.64
N THR A 146 -7.67 -14.41 -1.64
CA THR A 146 -8.40 -13.19 -1.31
C THR A 146 -7.41 -12.05 -1.14
N VAL A 147 -7.72 -10.90 -1.74
CA VAL A 147 -7.02 -9.64 -1.45
C VAL A 147 -7.82 -8.87 -0.39
N ILE A 148 -7.09 -8.26 0.54
CA ILE A 148 -7.61 -7.39 1.58
C ILE A 148 -6.97 -6.03 1.35
N VAL A 149 -7.80 -5.02 1.16
CA VAL A 149 -7.36 -3.65 0.88
C VAL A 149 -7.93 -2.74 1.96
N LYS A 150 -7.06 -2.04 2.68
CA LYS A 150 -7.44 -1.04 3.67
C LYS A 150 -6.98 0.35 3.22
N VAL A 151 -7.83 1.34 3.39
CA VAL A 151 -7.56 2.74 3.08
C VAL A 151 -7.59 3.56 4.36
N GLU A 152 -6.61 4.46 4.51
CA GLU A 152 -6.57 5.44 5.58
C GLU A 152 -6.32 6.83 5.00
N GLU A 153 -7.03 7.83 5.49
CA GLU A 153 -6.76 9.21 5.11
C GLU A 153 -5.42 9.65 5.69
N LEU A 154 -4.58 10.24 4.85
CA LEU A 154 -3.29 10.77 5.29
C LEU A 154 -3.49 12.13 5.92
N ASN A 155 -3.25 12.20 7.22
CA ASN A 155 -3.00 13.47 7.87
C ASN A 155 -1.67 14.07 7.41
N ASN A 156 -1.54 15.39 7.54
CA ASN A 156 -0.33 16.10 7.14
C ASN A 156 0.79 16.01 8.19
N CYS A 157 0.97 14.84 8.81
CA CYS A 157 2.06 14.58 9.75
C CYS A 157 3.34 14.20 8.99
N ARG A 158 4.36 15.06 9.11
CA ARG A 158 5.68 14.87 8.47
C ARG A 158 6.71 14.32 9.45
N GLU A 159 6.32 14.06 10.68
CA GLU A 159 7.22 13.56 11.71
C GLU A 159 7.56 12.09 11.50
N SER A 160 8.72 11.72 12.02
CA SER A 160 9.29 10.40 11.86
C SER A 160 10.23 10.11 13.01
N VAL A 161 10.23 8.87 13.46
CA VAL A 161 11.12 8.40 14.51
C VAL A 161 12.27 7.63 13.86
N MET A 162 13.50 7.94 14.27
CA MET A 162 14.67 7.13 13.94
C MET A 162 14.95 6.21 15.12
N MET A 163 15.04 4.91 14.84
CA MET A 163 15.23 3.88 15.87
C MET A 163 16.29 2.89 15.44
N GLN A 164 16.95 2.30 16.42
CA GLN A 164 17.84 1.15 16.24
C GLN A 164 17.55 0.14 17.35
N PHE A 165 17.50 -1.14 16.97
CA PHE A 165 17.22 -2.23 17.90
C PHE A 165 18.39 -3.20 17.93
N CYS A 166 18.55 -3.88 19.06
CA CYS A 166 19.40 -5.05 19.18
C CYS A 166 18.71 -6.14 20.00
N GLY A 167 18.96 -7.40 19.65
CA GLY A 167 18.61 -8.56 20.45
C GLY A 167 19.82 -9.06 21.22
N ASN A 168 19.60 -9.69 22.36
CA ASN A 168 20.66 -10.32 23.15
C ASN A 168 20.20 -11.68 23.63
N LYS A 169 21.04 -12.72 23.44
CA LYS A 169 20.78 -14.11 23.83
C LYS A 169 19.41 -14.63 23.34
N LEU A 170 19.07 -14.36 22.08
CA LEU A 170 17.89 -14.97 21.46
C LEU A 170 18.01 -16.50 21.45
N ASP A 171 16.88 -17.18 21.45
CA ASP A 171 16.84 -18.63 21.33
C ASP A 171 17.45 -19.08 20.01
N LYS A 172 18.26 -20.15 20.05
CA LYS A 172 18.67 -20.88 18.85
C LYS A 172 17.51 -21.77 18.40
N LYS A 173 16.94 -21.48 17.22
CA LYS A 173 15.83 -22.24 16.65
C LYS A 173 16.23 -23.20 15.52
N ASP A 174 17.42 -23.05 14.94
CA ASP A 174 17.87 -23.88 13.82
C ASP A 174 18.66 -25.12 14.25
N PHE A 175 18.39 -26.25 13.58
CA PHE A 175 19.06 -27.55 13.82
C PHE A 175 20.57 -27.51 13.51
N PHE A 176 20.98 -26.74 12.51
CA PHE A 176 22.38 -26.51 12.14
C PHE A 176 22.62 -25.00 11.97
N GLY A 177 23.24 -24.36 12.97
CA GLY A 177 23.50 -22.91 12.98
C GLY A 177 22.98 -22.22 14.26
N LYS A 178 22.88 -20.89 14.22
CA LYS A 178 22.08 -20.04 15.11
C LYS A 178 20.91 -19.50 14.30
N SER A 179 19.96 -18.85 14.98
CA SER A 179 18.80 -18.23 14.35
C SER A 179 19.15 -17.11 13.36
N ASP A 180 18.20 -16.83 12.46
CA ASP A 180 18.21 -15.72 11.50
C ASP A 180 17.15 -14.64 11.88
N PRO A 181 17.34 -13.89 12.99
CA PRO A 181 16.30 -13.02 13.53
C PRO A 181 16.01 -11.76 12.70
N PHE A 182 14.74 -11.35 12.70
CA PHE A 182 14.22 -10.07 12.17
C PHE A 182 13.08 -9.55 13.06
N LEU A 183 12.73 -8.27 12.92
CA LEU A 183 11.61 -7.64 13.62
C LEU A 183 10.52 -7.24 12.63
N VAL A 184 9.27 -7.36 13.07
CA VAL A 184 8.09 -6.82 12.36
C VAL A 184 7.33 -5.93 13.33
N PHE A 185 7.07 -4.70 12.92
CA PHE A 185 6.33 -3.71 13.69
C PHE A 185 4.89 -3.67 13.19
N TYR A 186 3.96 -3.79 14.12
CA TYR A 186 2.53 -3.68 13.86
C TYR A 186 1.94 -2.53 14.67
N ARG A 187 1.10 -1.72 14.03
CA ARG A 187 0.20 -0.78 14.70
C ARG A 187 -1.09 -1.50 15.03
N SER A 188 -1.55 -1.38 16.26
CA SER A 188 -2.92 -1.78 16.64
C SER A 188 -3.89 -0.70 16.18
N ASN A 189 -4.92 -1.10 15.45
CA ASN A 189 -5.97 -0.21 14.98
C ASN A 189 -7.13 -0.19 15.99
N GLU A 190 -7.98 0.84 15.94
CA GLU A 190 -9.16 1.00 16.82
C GLU A 190 -10.14 -0.18 16.74
N ASP A 191 -10.21 -0.84 15.58
CA ASP A 191 -11.04 -2.03 15.33
C ASP A 191 -10.42 -3.34 15.88
N GLY A 192 -9.29 -3.26 16.59
CA GLY A 192 -8.56 -4.40 17.14
C GLY A 192 -7.71 -5.16 16.10
N THR A 193 -7.72 -4.75 14.83
CA THR A 193 -6.85 -5.34 13.82
C THR A 193 -5.44 -4.77 13.90
N PHE A 194 -4.49 -5.40 13.22
CA PHE A 194 -3.10 -4.94 13.16
C PHE A 194 -2.69 -4.60 11.73
N THR A 195 -1.98 -3.48 11.58
CA THR A 195 -1.40 -3.06 10.30
C THR A 195 0.12 -3.12 10.38
N ILE A 196 0.75 -3.83 9.45
CA ILE A 196 2.21 -3.86 9.35
C ILE A 196 2.75 -2.48 8.97
N CYS A 197 3.75 -2.02 9.74
CA CYS A 197 4.34 -0.69 9.65
C CYS A 197 5.79 -0.74 9.16
N HIS A 198 6.52 -1.76 9.59
CA HIS A 198 7.92 -1.93 9.24
C HIS A 198 8.37 -3.38 9.42
N LYS A 199 9.37 -3.78 8.62
CA LYS A 199 10.08 -5.05 8.76
C LYS A 199 11.57 -4.78 8.56
N THR A 200 12.39 -5.28 9.48
CA THR A 200 13.85 -5.14 9.39
C THR A 200 14.45 -6.13 8.40
N GLU A 201 15.73 -5.96 8.10
CA GLU A 201 16.53 -7.01 7.49
C GLU A 201 16.62 -8.26 8.39
N VAL A 202 16.89 -9.39 7.74
CA VAL A 202 17.23 -10.65 8.40
C VAL A 202 18.73 -10.65 8.71
N VAL A 203 19.10 -10.77 9.99
CA VAL A 203 20.51 -10.89 10.39
C VAL A 203 20.84 -12.36 10.57
N LYS A 204 21.67 -12.92 9.68
CA LYS A 204 21.89 -14.36 9.64
C LYS A 204 22.77 -14.88 10.77
N ASN A 205 22.48 -16.09 11.24
CA ASN A 205 23.29 -16.92 12.10
C ASN A 205 23.79 -16.18 13.37
N THR A 206 22.89 -15.50 14.07
CA THR A 206 23.21 -14.78 15.30
C THR A 206 22.11 -14.89 16.37
N LEU A 207 22.53 -14.88 17.63
CA LEU A 207 21.62 -14.75 18.78
C LEU A 207 21.69 -13.35 19.42
N ASN A 208 22.56 -12.48 18.87
CA ASN A 208 22.76 -11.10 19.34
C ASN A 208 22.72 -10.14 18.14
N PRO A 209 21.58 -10.06 17.43
CA PRO A 209 21.48 -9.19 16.27
C PRO A 209 21.57 -7.72 16.67
N VAL A 210 22.21 -6.92 15.82
CA VAL A 210 22.05 -5.46 15.79
C VAL A 210 21.50 -5.14 14.42
N TRP A 211 20.26 -4.65 14.38
CA TRP A 211 19.63 -4.25 13.12
C TRP A 211 20.09 -2.85 12.72
N GLN A 212 20.07 -2.55 11.43
CA GLN A 212 20.36 -1.21 10.93
C GLN A 212 19.38 -0.20 11.51
N ALA A 213 19.85 1.03 11.73
CA ALA A 213 18.96 2.11 12.11
C ALA A 213 17.98 2.39 10.96
N PHE A 214 16.71 2.58 11.28
CA PHE A 214 15.67 2.84 10.31
C PHE A 214 14.75 3.98 10.75
N LYS A 215 14.07 4.56 9.77
CA LYS A 215 13.17 5.70 9.94
C LYS A 215 11.73 5.25 9.66
N ILE A 216 10.83 5.41 10.62
CA ILE A 216 9.40 5.15 10.43
C ILE A 216 8.63 6.47 10.59
N PRO A 217 7.76 6.85 9.64
CA PRO A 217 6.83 7.97 9.83
C PRO A 217 5.93 7.75 11.05
N VAL A 218 5.72 8.77 11.87
CA VAL A 218 4.86 8.65 13.08
C VAL A 218 3.46 8.18 12.71
N ARG A 219 2.93 8.67 11.57
CA ARG A 219 1.65 8.21 11.01
C ARG A 219 1.55 6.70 10.80
N ALA A 220 2.64 6.02 10.46
CA ALA A 220 2.62 4.57 10.30
C ALA A 220 2.50 3.87 11.66
N LEU A 221 3.07 4.44 12.72
CA LEU A 221 3.08 3.86 14.07
C LEU A 221 1.79 4.11 14.86
N CYS A 222 1.22 5.30 14.76
CA CYS A 222 0.08 5.74 15.58
C CYS A 222 -0.90 6.66 14.85
N ASN A 223 -0.87 6.67 13.52
CA ASN A 223 -1.69 7.57 12.71
C ASN A 223 -1.46 9.06 12.99
N GLY A 224 -0.34 9.44 13.61
CA GLY A 224 -0.05 10.83 13.98
C GLY A 224 -0.77 11.28 15.26
N ASP A 225 -1.39 10.34 15.97
CA ASP A 225 -1.98 10.55 17.29
C ASP A 225 -0.97 10.15 18.37
N TYR A 226 -0.72 11.02 19.34
CA TYR A 226 0.28 10.80 20.40
C TYR A 226 -0.34 10.44 21.74
N ASP A 227 -1.67 10.55 21.86
CA ASP A 227 -2.44 10.27 23.07
C ASP A 227 -2.93 8.81 23.12
#